data_AF-A0A9E5ZYC7-F1
#
_entry.id   AF-A0A9E5ZYC7-F1
#
_cell.length_a   1.000
_cell.length_b   1.000
_cell.length_c   1.000
_cell.angle_alpha   90.00
_cell.angle_beta   90.00
_cell.angle_gamma   90.00
#
_symmetry.space_group_name_H-M   'P 1'
#
loop_
_entity.id
_entity.type
_entity.pdbx_description
1 polymer ?
#
loop_
_entity_poly.entity_id
_entity_poly.type
_entity_poly.pdbx_seq_one_letter_code
_entity_poly.pdbx_strand_id
1 'polypeptide(L)'
;MSLVELTKKEESLYSDVIELYEGKTKSSNGLSLSEVYSEYKIIHQKYAEYSAEDIEFLKRGLFIQWYALSEPNYLTGISELDENNERKIIINLKNRIDKNQADNELLWMLNYYLEWDYVFDRFKNIAEFKKDNDVFDLRNVKMKMINRGQMGIYWNSIIEK
;
A
#
# COMPACT_ATOMS: atom_id res chain seq x y z
N MET A 1 8.33 9.26 -12.14
CA MET A 1 6.86 9.16 -12.30
C MET A 1 6.23 10.00 -11.20
N SER A 2 5.31 10.87 -11.57
CA SER A 2 4.49 11.65 -10.65
C SER A 2 3.47 10.75 -9.94
N LEU A 3 2.88 11.26 -8.85
CA LEU A 3 1.82 10.55 -8.12
C LEU A 3 0.61 10.24 -9.03
N VAL A 4 0.28 11.15 -9.96
CA VAL A 4 -0.83 10.98 -10.92
C VAL A 4 -0.54 9.85 -11.91
N GLU A 5 0.69 9.76 -12.41
CA GLU A 5 1.10 8.67 -13.30
C GLU A 5 1.07 7.32 -12.58
N LEU A 6 1.54 7.29 -11.32
CA LEU A 6 1.49 6.09 -10.49
C LEU A 6 0.05 5.67 -10.21
N THR A 7 -0.84 6.59 -9.82
CA THR A 7 -2.28 6.31 -9.64
C THR A 7 -2.88 5.62 -10.85
N LYS A 8 -2.72 6.21 -12.05
CA LYS A 8 -3.30 5.66 -13.28
C LYS A 8 -2.74 4.28 -13.60
N LYS A 9 -1.46 4.08 -13.31
CA LYS A 9 -0.80 2.80 -13.52
C LYS A 9 -1.33 1.74 -12.56
N GLU A 10 -1.48 2.06 -11.27
CA GLU A 10 -2.10 1.18 -10.28
C GLU A 10 -3.53 0.78 -10.70
N GLU A 11 -4.35 1.74 -11.14
CA GLU A 11 -5.73 1.49 -11.60
C GLU A 11 -5.77 0.56 -12.82
N SER A 12 -4.89 0.81 -13.80
CA SER A 12 -4.76 -0.04 -14.99
C SER A 12 -4.34 -1.46 -14.62
N LEU A 13 -3.31 -1.61 -13.79
CA LEU A 13 -2.82 -2.92 -13.36
C LEU A 13 -3.88 -3.66 -12.56
N TYR A 14 -4.62 -2.97 -11.69
CA TYR A 14 -5.69 -3.62 -10.93
C TYR A 14 -6.82 -4.11 -11.84
N SER A 15 -7.18 -3.34 -12.87
CA SER A 15 -8.10 -3.81 -13.91
C SER A 15 -7.56 -5.06 -14.62
N ASP A 16 -6.27 -5.10 -14.93
CA ASP A 16 -5.63 -6.26 -15.54
C ASP A 16 -5.73 -7.50 -14.64
N VAL A 17 -5.55 -7.34 -13.33
CA VAL A 17 -5.68 -8.44 -12.34
C VAL A 17 -7.09 -9.01 -12.32
N ILE A 18 -8.11 -8.15 -12.32
CA ILE A 18 -9.51 -8.58 -12.32
C ILE A 18 -9.80 -9.42 -13.56
N GLU A 19 -9.36 -8.97 -14.74
CA GLU A 19 -9.54 -9.70 -15.98
C GLU A 19 -8.83 -11.07 -15.98
N LEU A 20 -7.62 -11.13 -15.43
CA LEU A 20 -6.85 -12.37 -15.32
C LEU A 20 -7.51 -13.34 -14.33
N TYR A 21 -8.03 -12.84 -13.21
CA TYR A 21 -8.77 -13.63 -12.23
C TYR A 21 -10.05 -14.25 -12.80
N GLU A 22 -10.74 -13.54 -13.70
CA GLU A 22 -11.92 -14.05 -14.43
C GLU A 22 -11.59 -15.13 -15.48
N GLY A 23 -10.33 -15.58 -15.55
CA GLY A 23 -9.90 -16.72 -16.35
C GLY A 23 -9.25 -16.36 -17.68
N LYS A 24 -8.94 -15.09 -17.93
CA LYS A 24 -8.15 -14.71 -19.11
C LYS A 24 -6.68 -15.06 -18.92
N THR A 25 -6.02 -15.55 -19.96
CA THR A 25 -4.57 -15.82 -19.94
C THR A 25 -3.72 -14.56 -20.08
N LYS A 26 -4.29 -13.50 -20.65
CA LYS A 26 -3.71 -12.16 -20.76
C LYS A 26 -4.81 -11.13 -20.55
N SER A 27 -4.47 -10.02 -19.91
CA SER A 27 -5.39 -8.90 -19.77
C SER A 27 -5.56 -8.14 -21.09
N SER A 28 -6.50 -7.19 -21.11
CA SER A 28 -6.72 -6.25 -22.23
C SER A 28 -5.47 -5.45 -22.61
N ASN A 29 -4.59 -5.15 -21.65
CA ASN A 29 -3.28 -4.55 -21.91
C ASN A 29 -2.20 -5.55 -22.35
N GLY A 30 -2.56 -6.82 -22.53
CA GLY A 30 -1.66 -7.88 -23.01
C GLY A 30 -0.69 -8.41 -21.95
N LEU A 31 -0.86 -8.01 -20.69
CA LEU A 31 -0.03 -8.43 -19.57
C LEU A 31 -0.49 -9.78 -19.02
N SER A 32 0.50 -10.59 -18.65
CA SER A 32 0.36 -11.75 -17.77
C SER A 32 0.43 -11.32 -16.31
N LEU A 33 0.01 -12.21 -15.41
CA LEU A 33 0.04 -11.94 -13.97
C LEU A 33 1.48 -11.68 -13.45
N SER A 34 2.48 -12.39 -13.99
CA SER A 34 3.89 -12.16 -13.64
C SER A 34 4.43 -10.80 -14.11
N GLU A 35 3.91 -10.28 -15.22
CA GLU A 35 4.26 -8.94 -15.70
C GLU A 35 3.62 -7.89 -14.79
N VAL A 36 2.35 -8.07 -14.40
CA VAL A 36 1.69 -7.20 -13.41
C VAL A 36 2.48 -7.15 -12.10
N TYR A 37 2.95 -8.29 -11.59
CA TYR A 37 3.79 -8.37 -10.40
C TYR A 37 5.07 -7.54 -10.53
N SER A 38 5.71 -7.60 -11.70
CA SER A 38 6.92 -6.83 -11.98
C SER A 38 6.63 -5.32 -12.02
N GLU A 39 5.49 -4.92 -12.57
CA GLU A 39 5.08 -3.52 -12.61
C GLU A 39 4.77 -2.96 -11.21
N TYR A 40 4.15 -3.75 -10.33
CA TYR A 40 3.94 -3.36 -8.93
C TYR A 40 5.25 -3.20 -8.14
N LYS A 41 6.27 -4.03 -8.41
CA LYS A 41 7.61 -3.83 -7.82
C LYS A 41 8.18 -2.46 -8.22
N ILE A 42 8.02 -2.05 -9.47
CA ILE A 42 8.49 -0.75 -9.96
C ILE A 42 7.71 0.41 -9.30
N ILE A 43 6.38 0.27 -9.18
CA ILE A 43 5.54 1.26 -8.48
C ILE A 43 5.97 1.40 -7.02
N HIS A 44 6.13 0.28 -6.32
CA HIS A 44 6.57 0.25 -4.93
C HIS A 44 7.95 0.88 -4.74
N GLN A 45 8.90 0.59 -5.63
CA GLN A 45 10.20 1.25 -5.64
C GLN A 45 10.04 2.77 -5.75
N LYS A 46 9.16 3.28 -6.62
CA LYS A 46 8.92 4.72 -6.73
C LYS A 46 8.31 5.32 -5.46
N TYR A 47 7.43 4.61 -4.77
CA TYR A 47 6.98 5.03 -3.45
C TYR A 47 8.10 5.07 -2.43
N ALA A 48 8.95 4.05 -2.40
CA ALA A 48 10.11 4.02 -1.52
C ALA A 48 11.10 5.16 -1.82
N GLU A 49 11.33 5.49 -3.09
CA GLU A 49 12.19 6.60 -3.53
C GLU A 49 11.81 7.93 -2.87
N TYR A 50 10.52 8.31 -2.89
CA TYR A 50 10.02 9.63 -2.47
C TYR A 50 9.34 9.67 -1.08
N SER A 51 9.29 8.53 -0.38
CA SER A 51 8.58 8.40 0.91
C SER A 51 9.16 9.23 2.06
N ALA A 52 10.44 9.64 1.97
CA ALA A 52 11.03 10.51 2.98
C ALA A 52 10.49 11.94 2.84
N GLU A 53 10.32 12.41 1.62
CA GLU A 53 9.95 13.77 1.25
C GLU A 53 8.44 13.98 1.31
N ASP A 54 7.66 13.04 0.77
CA ASP A 54 6.21 13.17 0.60
C ASP A 54 5.45 12.05 1.32
N ILE A 55 4.52 12.47 2.19
CA ILE A 55 3.74 11.56 3.02
C ILE A 55 2.77 10.71 2.20
N GLU A 56 2.30 11.17 1.04
CA GLU A 56 1.42 10.38 0.18
C GLU A 56 2.17 9.21 -0.45
N PHE A 57 3.44 9.40 -0.83
CA PHE A 57 4.28 8.30 -1.31
C PHE A 57 4.53 7.30 -0.19
N LEU A 58 4.75 7.77 1.04
CA LEU A 58 4.88 6.88 2.20
C LEU A 58 3.63 6.04 2.44
N LYS A 59 2.44 6.68 2.51
CA LYS A 59 1.16 5.99 2.73
C LYS A 59 0.91 4.91 1.68
N ARG A 60 1.11 5.23 0.40
CA ARG A 60 0.88 4.28 -0.70
C ARG A 60 1.91 3.14 -0.71
N GLY A 61 3.18 3.46 -0.43
CA GLY A 61 4.22 2.44 -0.28
C GLY A 61 3.93 1.48 0.86
N LEU A 62 3.45 2.00 2.00
CA LEU A 62 3.04 1.21 3.15
C LEU A 62 1.81 0.35 2.84
N PHE A 63 0.80 0.92 2.17
CA PHE A 63 -0.38 0.18 1.74
C PHE A 63 0.01 -1.01 0.85
N ILE A 64 0.84 -0.80 -0.17
CA ILE A 64 1.26 -1.88 -1.08
C ILE A 64 1.99 -3.01 -0.32
N GLN A 65 2.84 -2.68 0.65
CA GLN A 65 3.52 -3.69 1.48
C GLN A 65 2.55 -4.50 2.32
N TRP A 66 1.65 -3.80 3.02
CA TRP A 66 0.64 -4.45 3.84
C TRP A 66 -0.27 -5.33 2.98
N TYR A 67 -0.74 -4.81 1.83
CA TYR A 67 -1.67 -5.50 0.95
C TYR A 67 -1.07 -6.72 0.24
N ALA A 68 0.25 -6.69 -0.05
CA ALA A 68 0.99 -7.85 -0.54
C ALA A 68 1.05 -9.01 0.46
N LEU A 69 0.93 -8.72 1.75
CA LEU A 69 1.02 -9.70 2.84
C LEU A 69 -0.36 -10.12 3.36
N SER A 70 -1.35 -9.24 3.30
CA SER A 70 -2.68 -9.48 3.87
C SER A 70 -3.63 -10.21 2.94
N GLU A 71 -3.39 -10.18 1.62
CA GLU A 71 -4.27 -10.77 0.61
C GLU A 71 -3.52 -11.65 -0.40
N PRO A 72 -4.18 -12.66 -1.00
CA PRO A 72 -3.58 -13.49 -2.05
C PRO A 72 -3.12 -12.68 -3.28
N ASN A 73 -1.89 -12.91 -3.72
CA ASN A 73 -1.25 -12.18 -4.82
C ASN A 73 -2.02 -12.22 -6.16
N TYR A 74 -2.78 -13.28 -6.43
CA TYR A 74 -3.57 -13.42 -7.65
C TYR A 74 -4.86 -12.58 -7.63
N LEU A 75 -5.27 -12.09 -6.44
CA LEU A 75 -6.38 -11.15 -6.29
C LEU A 75 -5.92 -9.70 -6.29
N THR A 76 -4.72 -9.43 -5.76
CA THR A 76 -4.19 -8.07 -5.65
C THR A 76 -3.34 -7.65 -6.85
N GLY A 77 -2.71 -8.60 -7.53
CA GLY A 77 -1.65 -8.30 -8.50
C GLY A 77 -0.32 -7.94 -7.85
N ILE A 78 -0.18 -8.12 -6.53
CA ILE A 78 1.01 -7.75 -5.79
C ILE A 78 1.63 -9.03 -5.24
N SER A 79 2.81 -9.38 -5.77
CA SER A 79 3.62 -10.47 -5.25
C SER A 79 4.65 -9.96 -4.23
N GLU A 80 5.63 -10.80 -3.90
CA GLU A 80 6.84 -10.39 -3.17
C GLU A 80 7.42 -9.08 -3.72
N LEU A 81 7.76 -8.15 -2.83
CA LEU A 81 8.35 -6.84 -3.14
C LEU A 81 9.87 -6.88 -2.91
N ASP A 82 10.57 -5.83 -3.33
CA ASP A 82 12.00 -5.69 -3.05
C ASP A 82 12.24 -5.34 -1.57
N GLU A 83 12.97 -6.18 -0.84
CA GLU A 83 13.17 -6.03 0.61
C GLU A 83 13.83 -4.69 0.98
N ASN A 84 14.74 -4.16 0.16
CA ASN A 84 15.40 -2.89 0.47
C ASN A 84 14.39 -1.72 0.40
N ASN A 85 13.54 -1.72 -0.62
CA ASN A 85 12.43 -0.77 -0.70
C ASN A 85 11.42 -0.98 0.43
N GLU A 86 11.19 -2.24 0.83
CA GLU A 86 10.35 -2.56 1.98
C GLU A 86 10.84 -1.86 3.24
N ARG A 87 12.07 -2.14 3.61
CA ARG A 87 12.75 -1.58 4.79
C ARG A 87 12.84 -0.07 4.72
N LYS A 88 13.04 0.52 3.53
CA LYS A 88 13.11 1.98 3.36
C LYS A 88 11.81 2.68 3.76
N ILE A 89 10.65 2.16 3.33
CA ILE A 89 9.34 2.68 3.77
C ILE A 89 9.20 2.57 5.29
N ILE A 90 9.56 1.43 5.88
CA ILE A 90 9.43 1.22 7.33
C ILE A 90 10.32 2.17 8.13
N ILE A 91 11.56 2.39 7.69
CA ILE A 91 12.48 3.37 8.30
C ILE A 91 11.88 4.78 8.21
N ASN A 92 11.33 5.15 7.04
CA ASN A 92 10.74 6.47 6.85
C ASN A 92 9.45 6.67 7.66
N LEU A 93 8.63 5.63 7.80
CA LEU A 93 7.48 5.60 8.70
C LEU A 93 7.90 5.86 10.15
N LYS A 94 8.87 5.08 10.65
CA LYS A 94 9.40 5.23 12.01
C LYS A 94 9.96 6.63 12.25
N ASN A 95 10.75 7.14 11.31
CA ASN A 95 11.32 8.48 11.37
C ASN A 95 10.25 9.58 11.46
N ARG A 96 9.13 9.45 10.73
CA ARG A 96 8.04 10.43 10.80
C ARG A 96 7.28 10.35 12.11
N ILE A 97 7.03 9.15 12.63
CA ILE A 97 6.37 8.96 13.92
C ILE A 97 7.23 9.56 15.04
N ASP A 98 8.53 9.25 15.07
CA ASP A 98 9.46 9.74 16.10
C ASP A 98 9.58 11.26 16.12
N LYS A 99 9.41 11.90 14.96
CA LYS A 99 9.45 13.35 14.80
C LYS A 99 8.10 14.02 15.00
N ASN A 100 7.04 13.28 15.34
CA ASN A 100 5.65 13.76 15.37
C ASN A 100 5.21 14.43 14.04
N GLN A 101 5.64 13.86 12.91
CA GLN A 101 5.36 14.32 11.55
C GLN A 101 4.40 13.37 10.78
N ALA A 102 3.84 12.37 11.46
CA ALA A 102 2.78 11.54 10.92
C ALA A 102 1.44 12.29 10.99
N ASP A 103 0.67 12.27 9.91
CA ASP A 103 -0.68 12.81 9.92
C ASP A 103 -1.69 11.77 10.44
N ASN A 104 -2.90 12.23 10.76
CA ASN A 104 -3.96 11.39 11.31
C ASN A 104 -4.30 10.21 10.39
N GLU A 105 -4.24 10.41 9.08
CA GLU A 105 -4.49 9.35 8.11
C GLU A 105 -3.42 8.24 8.20
N LEU A 106 -2.14 8.60 8.23
CA LEU A 106 -1.05 7.63 8.33
C LEU A 106 -1.11 6.84 9.65
N LEU A 107 -1.37 7.52 10.77
CA LEU A 107 -1.53 6.87 12.08
C LEU A 107 -2.73 5.92 12.10
N TRP A 108 -3.83 6.33 11.47
CA TRP A 108 -5.01 5.50 11.33
C TRP A 108 -4.73 4.25 10.47
N MET A 109 -4.09 4.41 9.31
CA MET A 109 -3.69 3.29 8.45
C MET A 109 -2.80 2.31 9.21
N LEU A 110 -1.79 2.82 9.93
CA LEU A 110 -0.88 2.00 10.72
C LEU A 110 -1.64 1.20 11.80
N ASN A 111 -2.54 1.84 12.54
CA ASN A 111 -3.34 1.14 13.55
C ASN A 111 -4.21 0.04 12.96
N TYR A 112 -4.77 0.26 11.77
CA TYR A 112 -5.50 -0.78 11.05
C TYR A 112 -4.57 -1.92 10.62
N TYR A 113 -3.40 -1.62 10.06
CA TYR A 113 -2.45 -2.64 9.62
C TYR A 113 -1.87 -3.47 10.77
N LEU A 114 -1.78 -2.90 11.97
CA LEU A 114 -1.34 -3.58 13.19
C LEU A 114 -2.34 -4.62 13.72
N GLU A 115 -3.54 -4.74 13.15
CA GLU A 115 -4.45 -5.86 13.46
C GLU A 115 -3.91 -7.21 12.93
N TRP A 116 -2.96 -7.19 11.99
CA TRP A 116 -2.28 -8.38 11.48
C TRP A 116 -0.88 -8.48 12.08
N ASP A 117 -0.76 -9.27 13.15
CA ASP A 117 0.49 -9.42 13.95
C ASP A 117 1.73 -9.70 13.08
N TYR A 118 1.58 -10.47 12.01
CA TYR A 118 2.69 -10.91 11.16
C TYR A 118 3.24 -9.84 10.20
N VAL A 119 2.48 -8.78 9.89
CA VAL A 119 2.85 -7.81 8.84
C VAL A 119 4.15 -7.09 9.18
N PHE A 120 4.34 -6.73 10.46
CA PHE A 120 5.49 -5.96 10.92
C PHE A 120 6.57 -6.81 11.60
N ASP A 121 6.32 -8.10 11.83
CA ASP A 121 7.24 -9.00 12.54
C ASP A 121 8.64 -9.04 11.93
N ARG A 122 8.72 -9.07 10.60
CA ARG A 122 9.99 -9.12 9.87
C ARG A 122 10.80 -7.82 9.95
N PHE A 123 10.23 -6.74 10.46
CA PHE A 123 10.87 -5.43 10.60
C PHE A 123 11.19 -5.04 12.05
N LYS A 124 10.93 -5.92 13.02
CA LYS A 124 11.17 -5.65 14.46
C LYS A 124 12.60 -5.22 14.80
N ASN A 125 13.59 -5.58 13.98
CA ASN A 125 14.98 -5.16 14.14
C ASN A 125 15.26 -3.71 13.71
N ILE A 126 14.37 -3.09 12.94
CA ILE A 126 14.52 -1.71 12.44
C ILE A 126 13.46 -0.76 12.98
N ALA A 127 12.26 -1.24 13.28
CA ALA A 127 11.18 -0.46 13.86
C ALA A 127 10.23 -1.37 14.65
N GLU A 128 9.76 -0.86 15.79
CA GLU A 128 8.65 -1.45 16.53
C GLU A 128 7.52 -0.43 16.58
N PHE A 129 6.33 -0.85 16.16
CA PHE A 129 5.13 -0.03 16.17
C PHE A 129 4.16 -0.59 17.20
N LYS A 130 3.43 0.29 17.88
CA LYS A 130 2.43 -0.06 18.87
C LYS A 130 1.11 0.55 18.47
N LYS A 131 0.05 -0.21 18.68
CA LYS A 131 -1.31 0.26 18.43
C LYS A 131 -1.64 1.40 19.40
N ASP A 132 -2.20 2.46 18.86
CA ASP A 132 -2.77 3.55 19.63
C ASP A 132 -4.29 3.33 19.76
N ASN A 133 -4.73 3.06 20.99
CA ASN A 133 -6.13 2.75 21.27
C ASN A 133 -7.05 3.98 21.17
N ASP A 134 -6.48 5.20 21.18
CA ASP A 134 -7.27 6.43 21.11
C ASP A 134 -7.64 6.83 19.67
N VAL A 135 -7.06 6.15 18.66
CA VAL A 135 -7.23 6.47 17.23
C VAL A 135 -8.42 5.73 16.58
N PHE A 136 -9.09 4.82 17.30
CA PHE A 136 -10.00 3.85 16.68
C PHE A 136 -11.48 4.26 16.66
N ASP A 137 -11.88 5.06 15.66
CA ASP A 137 -13.23 4.99 15.09
C ASP A 137 -13.16 5.10 13.55
N LEU A 138 -13.23 3.94 12.87
CA LEU A 138 -13.24 3.82 11.41
C LEU A 138 -14.35 4.69 10.75
N ARG A 139 -15.42 5.01 11.48
CA ARG A 139 -16.59 5.74 10.95
C ARG A 139 -16.41 7.26 10.95
N ASN A 140 -15.48 7.80 11.72
CA ASN A 140 -15.29 9.25 11.85
C ASN A 140 -14.28 9.82 10.86
N VAL A 141 -13.57 8.96 10.12
CA VAL A 141 -12.51 9.41 9.22
C VAL A 141 -13.07 9.71 7.83
N LYS A 142 -13.40 10.98 7.57
CA LYS A 142 -13.68 11.49 6.22
C LYS A 142 -12.38 11.61 5.39
N MET A 143 -11.74 10.50 5.09
CA MET A 143 -10.60 10.48 4.17
C MET A 143 -11.08 10.61 2.73
N LYS A 144 -10.40 11.44 1.94
CA LYS A 144 -10.62 11.53 0.50
C LYS A 144 -9.82 10.44 -0.21
N MET A 145 -10.49 9.35 -0.57
CA MET A 145 -9.85 8.19 -1.22
C MET A 145 -9.87 8.23 -2.75
N ILE A 146 -10.44 9.29 -3.34
CA ILE A 146 -10.51 9.50 -4.80
C ILE A 146 -9.09 9.70 -5.37
N ASN A 147 -8.80 9.10 -6.53
CA ASN A 147 -7.52 9.19 -7.26
C ASN A 147 -6.30 8.65 -6.48
N ARG A 148 -6.53 7.64 -5.62
CA ARG A 148 -5.50 7.00 -4.80
C ARG A 148 -5.15 5.58 -5.22
N GLY A 149 -5.37 5.26 -6.49
CA GLY A 149 -5.00 3.95 -7.04
C GLY A 149 -5.71 2.83 -6.31
N GLN A 150 -5.02 1.71 -6.15
CA GLN A 150 -5.57 0.55 -5.47
C GLN A 150 -5.81 0.79 -3.97
N MET A 151 -5.01 1.65 -3.34
CA MET A 151 -5.24 2.08 -1.95
C MET A 151 -6.61 2.74 -1.79
N GLY A 152 -6.95 3.64 -2.72
CA GLY A 152 -8.25 4.31 -2.73
C GLY A 152 -9.42 3.34 -2.94
N ILE A 153 -9.28 2.42 -3.89
CA ILE A 153 -10.28 1.38 -4.17
C ILE A 153 -10.53 0.51 -2.94
N TYR A 154 -9.46 0.02 -2.31
CA TYR A 154 -9.53 -0.82 -1.12
C TYR A 154 -10.24 -0.10 0.03
N TRP A 155 -9.80 1.12 0.38
CA TRP A 155 -10.38 1.83 1.52
C TRP A 155 -11.82 2.28 1.29
N ASN A 156 -12.20 2.68 0.07
CA ASN A 156 -13.61 2.94 -0.25
C ASN A 156 -14.48 1.70 -0.02
N SER A 157 -13.98 0.51 -0.38
CA SER A 157 -14.73 -0.75 -0.18
C SER A 157 -14.96 -1.12 1.29
N ILE A 158 -14.22 -0.51 2.22
CA ILE A 158 -14.35 -0.72 3.66
C ILE A 158 -15.19 0.36 4.32
N ILE A 159 -14.96 1.62 3.93
CA ILE A 159 -15.53 2.79 4.62
C ILE A 159 -16.95 3.10 4.12
N GLU A 160 -17.28 2.76 2.88
CA GLU A 160 -18.61 3.01 2.28
C GLU A 160 -19.64 1.88 2.54
N LYS A 161 -19.35 0.93 3.45
CA LYS A 161 -20.26 -0.14 3.89
C LYS A 161 -21.16 0.31 5.05
#